data_AF-A0A6G0X9A7-F1
#
_entry.id   AF-A0A6G0X9A7-F1
#
_cell.length_a   1.000
_cell.length_b   1.000
_cell.length_c   1.000
_cell.angle_alpha   90.00
_cell.angle_beta   90.00
_cell.angle_gamma   90.00
#
_symmetry.space_group_name_H-M   'P 1'
#
loop_
_entity.id
_entity.type
_entity.pdbx_description
1 polymer ?
#
loop_
_entity_poly.entity_id
_entity_poly.type
_entity_poly.pdbx_seq_one_letter_code
_entity_poly.pdbx_strand_id
1 'polypeptide(L)'
;MATTLSFPESFVNDLVLGGLFDQASCGSLSDDGLDLDCDIDSVTTESLDKLWKGKSNDGMTNNTDKTTKYLEKLYCMLEQCPESIAAWTENGTSFAIFDSDTLEKVMIPRFFKPIKFESFMRQLNSYGFRKSKYMVNDTTVVAFRHANFVRGKSDDLLKIKRRRRVKRNGAKSFDDMNDEQLRNSMRDLMSFVQTLHQELAQTKQLIQSMTEVKPTIIAL
;
A
#
# COMPACT_ATOMS: atom_id res chain seq x y z
N MET A 1 39.25 -13.38 12.23
CA MET A 1 39.28 -13.32 10.75
C MET A 1 37.88 -12.96 10.29
N ALA A 2 37.65 -11.72 9.85
CA ALA A 2 36.35 -11.29 9.33
C ALA A 2 36.37 -11.53 7.82
N THR A 3 35.62 -12.52 7.36
CA THR A 3 35.42 -12.79 5.92
C THR A 3 34.56 -11.68 5.36
N THR A 4 35.19 -10.67 4.75
CA THR A 4 34.50 -9.66 3.97
C THR A 4 33.98 -10.31 2.69
N LEU A 5 32.66 -10.53 2.61
CA LEU A 5 31.98 -10.91 1.39
C LEU A 5 32.04 -9.73 0.40
N SER A 6 33.12 -9.65 -0.37
CA SER A 6 33.20 -8.75 -1.51
C SER A 6 32.32 -9.32 -2.61
N PHE A 7 31.14 -8.75 -2.81
CA PHE A 7 30.38 -8.96 -4.03
C PHE A 7 31.20 -8.41 -5.21
N PRO A 8 31.54 -9.22 -6.23
CA PRO A 8 32.30 -8.73 -7.37
C PRO A 8 31.47 -7.69 -8.14
N GLU A 9 32.06 -6.53 -8.43
CA GLU A 9 31.44 -5.41 -9.17
C GLU A 9 30.85 -5.81 -10.54
N SER A 10 31.24 -6.97 -11.10
CA SER A 10 30.65 -7.52 -12.32
C SER A 10 29.22 -8.07 -12.11
N PHE A 11 28.83 -8.40 -10.89
CA PHE A 11 27.54 -9.00 -10.55
C PHE A 11 26.40 -7.97 -10.49
N VAL A 12 26.70 -6.76 -10.01
CA VAL A 12 25.78 -5.61 -10.03
C VAL A 12 25.48 -5.23 -11.48
N ASN A 13 26.50 -5.28 -12.32
CA ASN A 13 26.40 -5.01 -13.74
C ASN A 13 25.59 -6.09 -14.46
N ASP A 14 25.85 -7.40 -14.32
CA ASP A 14 25.10 -8.44 -15.04
C ASP A 14 23.60 -8.51 -14.68
N LEU A 15 23.25 -8.22 -13.43
CA LEU A 15 21.85 -8.17 -12.98
C LEU A 15 21.11 -6.93 -13.53
N VAL A 16 21.85 -5.88 -13.87
CA VAL A 16 21.34 -4.61 -14.40
C VAL A 16 21.40 -4.55 -15.95
N LEU A 17 22.41 -5.18 -16.57
CA LEU A 17 22.71 -5.19 -18.01
C LEU A 17 21.81 -6.14 -18.82
N GLY A 18 21.22 -7.15 -18.20
CA GLY A 18 20.46 -8.18 -18.93
C GLY A 18 19.10 -7.72 -19.48
N GLY A 19 18.65 -6.49 -19.24
CA GLY A 19 17.30 -6.04 -19.63
C GLY A 19 16.15 -6.87 -19.03
N LEU A 20 16.46 -7.77 -18.09
CA LEU A 20 15.51 -8.74 -17.52
C LEU A 20 14.51 -8.06 -16.56
N PHE A 21 14.78 -6.81 -16.18
CA PHE A 21 13.89 -5.99 -15.38
C PHE A 21 12.58 -5.61 -16.11
N ASP A 22 12.56 -5.66 -17.45
CA ASP A 22 11.41 -5.23 -18.27
C ASP A 22 10.46 -6.36 -18.73
N GLN A 23 10.69 -7.63 -18.36
CA GLN A 23 9.89 -8.76 -18.88
C GLN A 23 8.97 -9.49 -17.90
N ALA A 24 8.79 -9.02 -16.66
CA ALA A 24 7.88 -9.69 -15.71
C ALA A 24 6.43 -9.20 -15.85
N SER A 25 5.59 -10.07 -16.44
CA SER A 25 4.13 -10.02 -16.50
C SER A 25 3.48 -9.82 -15.11
N CYS A 26 2.36 -9.09 -15.08
CA CYS A 26 1.63 -8.72 -13.88
C CYS A 26 0.97 -9.94 -13.20
N GLY A 27 1.64 -10.49 -12.19
CA GLY A 27 1.03 -11.40 -11.22
C GLY A 27 0.41 -10.60 -10.08
N SER A 28 -0.90 -10.40 -10.12
CA SER A 28 -1.69 -9.95 -8.98
C SER A 28 -1.67 -11.03 -7.90
N LEU A 29 -1.17 -10.73 -6.70
CA LEU A 29 -1.41 -11.60 -5.55
C LEU A 29 -1.71 -10.79 -4.30
N SER A 30 -2.70 -11.29 -3.59
CA SER A 30 -3.49 -10.72 -2.51
C SER A 30 -2.67 -10.29 -1.30
N ASP A 31 -3.01 -9.11 -0.78
CA ASP A 31 -2.49 -8.49 0.45
C ASP A 31 -3.38 -8.94 1.62
N ASP A 32 -2.94 -9.96 2.37
CA ASP A 32 -3.49 -10.26 3.70
C ASP A 32 -2.65 -9.53 4.75
N GLY A 33 -3.35 -8.68 5.50
CA GLY A 33 -2.77 -7.60 6.28
C GLY A 33 -1.99 -8.02 7.51
N LEU A 34 -1.06 -7.14 7.88
CA LEU A 34 -0.67 -6.90 9.26
C LEU A 34 -0.58 -5.38 9.47
N ASP A 35 -1.67 -4.84 10.00
CA ASP A 35 -1.74 -3.49 10.55
C ASP A 35 -0.91 -3.44 11.84
N LEU A 36 0.26 -2.80 11.77
CA LEU A 36 0.85 -2.12 12.91
C LEU A 36 1.01 -0.65 12.57
N ASP A 37 0.30 0.14 13.36
CA ASP A 37 0.27 1.58 13.32
C ASP A 37 1.61 2.18 13.72
N CYS A 38 2.06 3.16 12.95
CA CYS A 38 2.88 4.23 13.49
C CYS A 38 2.41 5.53 12.84
N ASP A 39 1.45 6.17 13.52
CA ASP A 39 1.13 7.58 13.30
C ASP A 39 2.41 8.39 13.53
N ILE A 40 2.97 8.92 12.44
CA ILE A 40 4.16 9.78 12.49
C ILE A 40 3.81 11.19 12.04
N ASP A 41 2.74 11.73 12.63
CA ASP A 41 2.41 13.16 12.57
C ASP A 41 2.65 13.81 13.92
N SER A 42 3.89 13.75 14.41
CA SER A 42 4.46 14.77 15.31
C SER A 42 5.96 14.53 15.47
N VAL A 43 6.65 15.50 16.03
CA VAL A 43 8.05 15.49 16.51
C VAL A 43 9.05 16.02 15.49
N THR A 44 9.48 17.24 15.76
CA THR A 44 10.53 18.00 15.09
C THR A 44 11.91 17.49 15.48
N THR A 45 12.80 17.30 14.50
CA THR A 45 14.24 17.16 14.73
C THR A 45 14.92 18.39 14.13
N GLU A 46 14.89 19.49 14.87
CA GLU A 46 15.39 20.80 14.44
C GLU A 46 16.88 20.82 14.05
N SER A 47 17.65 19.79 14.40
CA SER A 47 19.10 19.72 14.09
C SER A 47 19.43 19.16 12.71
N LEU A 48 18.65 18.20 12.16
CA LEU A 48 18.92 17.62 10.84
C LEU A 48 18.33 18.46 9.69
N ASP A 49 17.25 19.21 9.96
CA ASP A 49 16.61 20.07 8.96
C ASP A 49 17.38 21.40 8.74
N LYS A 50 18.27 21.80 9.66
CA LYS A 50 19.10 23.02 9.51
C LYS A 50 20.18 22.89 8.44
N LEU A 51 20.69 21.68 8.18
CA LEU A 51 21.73 21.46 7.17
C LEU A 51 21.19 21.55 5.73
N TRP A 52 19.88 21.35 5.54
CA TRP A 52 19.23 21.30 4.22
C TRP A 52 18.43 22.58 3.88
N LYS A 53 18.48 23.61 4.74
CA LYS A 53 17.57 24.77 4.69
C LYS A 53 18.05 25.92 3.79
N GLY A 54 18.81 25.62 2.75
CA GLY A 54 19.36 26.63 1.83
C GLY A 54 18.70 26.59 0.46
N LYS A 55 17.84 27.58 0.18
CA LYS A 55 17.19 27.95 -1.11
C LYS A 55 15.82 27.32 -1.41
N SER A 56 14.76 28.00 -1.01
CA SER A 56 13.59 28.31 -1.88
C SER A 56 12.59 29.20 -1.14
N ASN A 57 12.07 30.20 -1.86
CA ASN A 57 11.16 31.24 -1.39
C ASN A 57 9.87 31.07 -2.19
N ASP A 58 8.84 30.41 -1.65
CA ASP A 58 7.43 30.74 -1.94
C ASP A 58 6.49 30.02 -0.95
N GLY A 59 5.47 30.73 -0.48
CA GLY A 59 4.57 30.26 0.56
C GLY A 59 3.25 29.76 -0.01
N MET A 60 2.98 28.43 0.05
CA MET A 60 1.61 27.90 0.22
C MET A 60 1.48 26.39 0.59
N THR A 61 2.54 25.58 0.77
CA THR A 61 2.34 24.11 0.64
C THR A 61 2.93 23.18 1.71
N ASN A 62 2.47 23.28 2.95
CA ASN A 62 2.95 22.44 4.07
C ASN A 62 2.97 20.91 3.84
N ASN A 63 2.12 20.33 2.97
CA ASN A 63 2.08 18.89 2.72
C ASN A 63 2.84 18.45 1.45
N THR A 64 2.84 19.26 0.38
CA THR A 64 3.66 18.94 -0.81
C THR A 64 5.13 19.21 -0.51
N ASP A 65 5.45 20.19 0.35
CA ASP A 65 6.83 20.45 0.77
C ASP A 65 7.40 19.27 1.57
N LYS A 66 6.59 18.69 2.48
CA LYS A 66 6.98 17.48 3.22
C LYS A 66 7.17 16.28 2.30
N THR A 67 6.27 16.10 1.33
CA THR A 67 6.34 15.05 0.32
C THR A 67 7.62 15.17 -0.51
N THR A 68 7.89 16.36 -1.03
CA THR A 68 9.06 16.65 -1.87
C THR A 68 10.34 16.44 -1.07
N LYS A 69 10.41 16.94 0.17
CA LYS A 69 11.58 16.74 1.05
C LYS A 69 11.86 15.27 1.35
N TYR A 70 10.83 14.45 1.54
CA TYR A 70 11.04 13.00 1.74
C TYR A 70 11.68 12.37 0.50
N LEU A 71 11.17 12.70 -0.68
CA LEU A 71 11.65 12.15 -1.95
C LEU A 71 13.05 12.64 -2.31
N GLU A 72 13.38 13.91 -2.02
CA GLU A 72 14.72 14.46 -2.14
C GLU A 72 15.71 13.74 -1.21
N LYS A 73 15.34 13.53 0.06
CA LYS A 73 16.15 12.76 1.01
C LYS A 73 16.35 11.33 0.54
N LEU A 74 15.31 10.69 0.00
CA LEU A 74 15.37 9.35 -0.55
C LEU A 74 16.33 9.29 -1.74
N TYR A 75 16.19 10.24 -2.66
CA TYR A 75 17.05 10.37 -3.84
C TYR A 75 18.53 10.51 -3.44
N CYS A 76 18.82 11.42 -2.50
CA CYS A 76 20.18 11.64 -2.01
C CYS A 76 20.73 10.44 -1.24
N MET A 77 19.90 9.75 -0.45
CA MET A 77 20.28 8.50 0.20
C MET A 77 20.73 7.47 -0.83
N LEU A 78 19.97 7.30 -1.92
CA LEU A 78 20.31 6.35 -2.99
C LEU A 78 21.58 6.74 -3.75
N GLU A 79 21.91 8.02 -3.87
CA GLU A 79 23.17 8.48 -4.47
C GLU A 79 24.39 8.23 -3.56
N GLN A 80 24.20 8.22 -2.25
CA GLN A 80 25.27 8.00 -1.27
C GLN A 80 25.31 6.55 -0.73
N CYS A 81 24.32 5.72 -1.07
CA CYS A 81 24.29 4.31 -0.72
C CYS A 81 25.40 3.57 -1.48
N PRO A 82 26.14 2.67 -0.80
CA PRO A 82 27.02 1.75 -1.51
C PRO A 82 26.19 0.77 -2.34
N GLU A 83 26.68 0.44 -3.52
CA GLU A 83 25.96 -0.40 -4.50
C GLU A 83 25.66 -1.81 -3.98
N SER A 84 26.42 -2.29 -2.99
CA SER A 84 26.18 -3.56 -2.31
C SER A 84 24.92 -3.58 -1.43
N ILE A 85 24.42 -2.41 -1.02
CA ILE A 85 23.21 -2.30 -0.19
C ILE A 85 22.01 -1.95 -1.06
N ALA A 86 22.14 -0.86 -1.82
CA ALA A 86 21.10 -0.40 -2.73
C ALA A 86 21.73 0.41 -3.86
N ALA A 87 21.24 0.21 -5.08
CA ALA A 87 21.76 0.88 -6.26
C ALA A 87 20.64 1.28 -7.22
N TRP A 88 20.91 2.33 -8.00
CA TRP A 88 20.11 2.64 -9.18
C TRP A 88 20.37 1.60 -10.27
N THR A 89 19.35 1.32 -11.07
CA THR A 89 19.54 0.66 -12.37
C THR A 89 20.33 1.57 -13.31
N GLU A 90 20.98 0.98 -14.31
CA GLU A 90 21.79 1.71 -15.30
C GLU A 90 20.96 2.77 -16.05
N ASN A 91 19.72 2.42 -16.39
CA ASN A 91 18.75 3.34 -17.00
C ASN A 91 18.25 4.44 -16.04
N GLY A 92 18.52 4.31 -14.74
CA GLY A 92 18.14 5.28 -13.71
C GLY A 92 16.64 5.36 -13.41
N THR A 93 15.81 4.51 -14.01
CA THR A 93 14.34 4.55 -13.87
C THR A 93 13.81 3.78 -12.66
N SER A 94 14.67 3.00 -12.02
CA SER A 94 14.37 2.19 -10.85
C SER A 94 15.59 2.00 -9.98
N PHE A 95 15.38 1.60 -8.73
CA PHE A 95 16.45 1.24 -7.81
C PHE A 95 16.16 -0.11 -7.16
N ALA A 96 17.21 -0.84 -6.84
CA ALA A 96 17.16 -2.14 -6.20
C ALA A 96 17.78 -2.08 -4.80
N ILE A 97 17.25 -2.90 -3.90
CA ILE A 97 17.74 -3.10 -2.54
C ILE A 97 18.16 -4.57 -2.44
N PHE A 98 19.44 -4.77 -2.14
CA PHE A 98 20.08 -6.08 -2.04
C PHE A 98 20.17 -6.54 -0.59
N ASP A 99 20.45 -5.62 0.34
CA ASP A 99 20.55 -5.89 1.77
C ASP A 99 19.63 -4.95 2.57
N SER A 100 18.47 -5.47 2.97
CA SER A 100 17.48 -4.71 3.75
C SER A 100 17.96 -4.41 5.18
N ASP A 101 18.73 -5.31 5.79
CA ASP A 101 19.12 -5.21 7.19
C ASP A 101 20.18 -4.13 7.38
N THR A 102 21.18 -4.11 6.48
CA THR A 102 22.21 -3.07 6.50
C THR A 102 21.64 -1.73 6.07
N LEU A 103 20.70 -1.69 5.12
CA LEU A 103 19.97 -0.46 4.78
C LEU A 103 19.26 0.11 6.02
N GLU A 104 18.52 -0.72 6.76
CA GLU A 104 17.77 -0.32 7.96
C GLU A 104 18.67 0.21 9.07
N LYS A 105 19.80 -0.47 9.34
CA LYS A 105 20.66 -0.14 10.48
C LYS A 105 21.66 0.98 10.19
N VAL A 106 22.11 1.11 8.93
CA VAL A 106 23.23 1.99 8.59
C VAL A 106 22.79 3.18 7.74
N MET A 107 21.97 2.96 6.72
CA MET A 107 21.62 4.01 5.76
C MET A 107 20.40 4.82 6.18
N ILE A 108 19.31 4.17 6.57
CA ILE A 108 18.07 4.86 7.00
C ILE A 108 18.35 5.88 8.12
N PRO A 109 19.08 5.56 9.20
CA PRO A 109 19.31 6.49 10.31
C PRO A 109 20.15 7.72 9.94
N ARG A 110 20.88 7.69 8.81
CA ARG A 110 21.70 8.83 8.34
C ARG A 110 20.86 9.90 7.64
N PHE A 111 19.78 9.50 6.96
CA PHE A 111 18.95 10.39 6.13
C PHE A 111 17.56 10.63 6.72
N PHE A 112 17.02 9.61 7.39
CA PHE A 112 15.70 9.60 7.98
C PHE A 112 15.79 9.34 9.48
N LYS A 113 14.66 9.51 10.17
CA LYS A 113 14.54 8.97 11.52
C LYS A 113 14.67 7.46 11.46
N PRO A 114 15.28 6.80 12.46
CA PRO A 114 15.32 5.36 12.54
C PRO A 114 13.92 4.78 12.42
N ILE A 115 13.68 4.01 11.37
CA ILE A 115 12.43 3.32 11.09
C ILE A 115 12.76 1.93 10.60
N LYS A 116 11.84 0.99 10.83
CA LYS A 116 11.97 -0.36 10.28
C LYS A 116 11.89 -0.34 8.75
N PHE A 117 12.55 -1.29 8.11
CA PHE A 117 12.54 -1.46 6.66
C PHE A 117 11.12 -1.59 6.11
N GLU A 118 10.24 -2.32 6.80
CA GLU A 118 8.84 -2.44 6.40
C GLU A 118 8.13 -1.07 6.38
N SER A 119 8.35 -0.24 7.40
CA SER A 119 7.80 1.12 7.45
C SER A 119 8.35 1.99 6.32
N PHE A 120 9.62 1.82 5.97
CA PHE A 120 10.22 2.48 4.80
C PHE A 120 9.53 2.04 3.50
N MET A 121 9.30 0.74 3.29
CA MET A 121 8.54 0.26 2.14
C MET A 121 7.12 0.82 2.07
N ARG A 122 6.43 0.94 3.22
CA ARG A 122 5.10 1.55 3.28
C ARG A 122 5.11 3.03 2.87
N GLN A 123 6.18 3.77 3.16
CA GLN A 123 6.33 5.13 2.65
C GLN A 123 6.42 5.14 1.13
N LEU A 124 7.28 4.30 0.54
CA LEU A 124 7.37 4.15 -0.92
C LEU A 124 6.01 3.79 -1.54
N ASN A 125 5.28 2.85 -0.95
CA ASN A 125 3.94 2.48 -1.41
C ASN A 125 2.96 3.66 -1.37
N SER A 126 3.07 4.50 -0.33
CA SER A 126 2.25 5.71 -0.19
C SER A 126 2.56 6.74 -1.28
N TYR A 127 3.78 6.78 -1.82
CA TYR A 127 4.12 7.62 -2.99
C TYR A 127 3.85 6.93 -4.32
N GLY A 128 3.31 5.71 -4.30
CA GLY A 128 2.90 4.97 -5.48
C GLY A 128 4.03 4.27 -6.23
N PHE A 129 5.16 4.04 -5.57
CA PHE A 129 6.22 3.18 -6.10
C PHE A 129 5.67 1.76 -6.32
N ARG A 130 6.10 1.14 -7.41
CA ARG A 130 5.78 -0.25 -7.72
C ARG A 130 6.93 -1.13 -7.27
N LYS A 131 6.63 -2.12 -6.42
CA LYS A 131 7.56 -3.12 -5.93
C LYS A 131 7.65 -4.29 -6.92
N SER A 132 8.85 -4.77 -7.19
CA SER A 132 9.13 -6.01 -7.91
C SER A 132 10.13 -6.82 -7.08
N LYS A 133 9.95 -8.14 -7.01
CA LYS A 133 10.79 -9.04 -6.22
C LYS A 133 11.47 -10.02 -7.17
N TYR A 134 12.78 -10.18 -7.01
CA TYR A 134 13.59 -11.09 -7.79
C TYR A 134 14.39 -11.99 -6.86
N MET A 135 14.69 -13.21 -7.31
CA MET A 135 15.54 -14.13 -6.57
C MET A 135 16.81 -14.34 -7.39
N VAL A 136 17.95 -14.05 -6.79
CA VAL A 136 19.25 -14.06 -7.45
C VAL A 136 20.22 -14.80 -6.53
N ASN A 137 20.69 -15.98 -6.95
CA ASN A 137 21.61 -16.81 -6.16
C ASN A 137 21.13 -16.98 -4.70
N ASP A 138 19.89 -17.43 -4.52
CA ASP A 138 19.20 -17.60 -3.22
C ASP A 138 19.02 -16.32 -2.39
N THR A 139 19.41 -15.17 -2.94
CA THR A 139 19.22 -13.86 -2.32
C THR A 139 17.97 -13.19 -2.89
N THR A 140 17.11 -12.72 -2.01
CA THR A 140 15.93 -11.95 -2.39
C THR A 140 16.32 -10.51 -2.65
N VAL A 141 16.13 -10.03 -3.88
CA VAL A 141 16.32 -8.63 -4.26
C VAL A 141 14.96 -7.97 -4.44
N VAL A 142 14.80 -6.79 -3.88
CA VAL A 142 13.56 -6.01 -4.01
C VAL A 142 13.86 -4.73 -4.76
N ALA A 143 13.12 -4.47 -5.82
CA ALA A 143 13.29 -3.27 -6.61
C ALA A 143 12.02 -2.42 -6.66
N PHE A 144 12.24 -1.12 -6.77
CA PHE A 144 11.18 -0.11 -6.76
C PHE A 144 11.31 0.78 -7.99
N ARG A 145 10.19 1.02 -8.66
CA ARG A 145 10.11 1.92 -9.81
C ARG A 145 8.98 2.94 -9.66
N HIS A 146 9.20 4.14 -10.18
CA HIS A 146 8.18 5.18 -10.28
C HIS A 146 8.48 6.08 -11.48
N ALA A 147 7.46 6.45 -12.26
CA ALA A 147 7.62 7.14 -13.54
C ALA A 147 8.36 8.49 -13.42
N ASN A 148 8.14 9.20 -12.32
CA ASN A 148 8.73 10.52 -12.05
C ASN A 148 9.90 10.46 -11.04
N PHE A 149 10.37 9.26 -10.68
CA PHE A 149 11.52 9.08 -9.78
C PHE A 149 12.67 8.51 -10.60
N VAL A 150 13.41 9.39 -11.27
CA VAL A 150 14.44 9.02 -12.24
C VAL A 150 15.78 9.67 -11.87
N ARG A 151 16.86 8.90 -11.92
CA ARG A 151 18.23 9.38 -11.66
C ARG A 151 18.58 10.56 -12.59
N GLY A 152 19.10 11.64 -12.02
CA GLY A 152 19.47 12.86 -12.74
C GLY A 152 18.31 13.80 -13.09
N LYS A 153 17.06 13.44 -12.79
CA LYS A 153 15.87 14.29 -13.02
C LYS A 153 15.16 14.62 -11.70
N SER A 154 15.84 15.36 -10.85
CA SER A 154 15.31 15.79 -9.54
C SER A 154 14.05 16.66 -9.65
N ASP A 155 13.87 17.41 -10.74
CA ASP A 155 12.70 18.28 -10.93
C ASP A 155 11.39 17.50 -11.06
N ASP A 156 11.46 16.25 -11.54
CA ASP A 156 10.28 15.38 -11.67
C ASP A 156 9.76 14.89 -10.30
N LEU A 157 10.56 15.00 -9.24
CA LEU A 157 10.16 14.63 -7.88
C LEU A 157 8.94 15.44 -7.40
N LEU A 158 8.82 16.70 -7.83
CA LEU A 158 7.69 17.59 -7.51
C LEU A 158 6.35 17.07 -8.07
N LYS A 159 6.39 16.22 -9.10
CA LYS A 159 5.20 15.62 -9.71
C LYS A 159 4.67 14.43 -8.92
N ILE A 160 5.47 13.88 -7.99
CA ILE A 160 5.09 12.74 -7.17
C ILE A 160 4.20 13.22 -6.03
N LYS A 161 2.98 12.67 -5.94
CA LYS A 161 2.02 13.00 -4.88
C LYS A 161 1.79 11.78 -3.99
N ARG A 162 1.79 12.01 -2.68
CA ARG A 162 1.41 10.99 -1.70
C ARG A 162 -0.05 10.60 -1.92
N ARG A 163 -0.30 9.32 -2.15
CA ARG A 163 -1.64 8.72 -2.20
C ARG A 163 -2.28 8.90 -0.84
N ARG A 164 -3.49 9.47 -0.82
CA ARG A 164 -4.29 9.52 0.40
C ARG A 164 -4.79 8.11 0.66
N ARG A 165 -4.67 7.66 1.92
CA ARG A 165 -5.44 6.50 2.36
C ARG A 165 -6.91 6.86 2.13
N VAL A 166 -7.58 6.11 1.27
CA VAL A 166 -9.04 6.18 1.21
C VAL A 166 -9.46 5.66 2.57
N LYS A 167 -9.95 6.55 3.44
CA LYS A 167 -10.74 6.12 4.59
C LYS A 167 -11.88 5.35 3.92
N ARG A 168 -11.82 4.02 3.91
CA ARG A 168 -13.05 3.24 3.77
C ARG A 168 -13.89 3.81 4.89
N ASN A 169 -15.00 4.46 4.56
CA ASN A 169 -16.02 4.70 5.55
C ASN A 169 -16.39 3.29 6.01
N GLY A 170 -15.70 2.81 7.05
CA GLY A 170 -15.95 1.51 7.62
C GLY A 170 -17.43 1.49 7.92
N ALA A 171 -18.11 0.42 7.51
CA ALA A 171 -19.35 0.09 8.18
C ALA A 171 -19.03 0.18 9.67
N LYS A 172 -19.71 1.10 10.38
CA LYS A 172 -19.49 1.28 11.81
C LYS A 172 -19.52 -0.11 12.43
N SER A 173 -18.51 -0.43 13.23
CA SER A 173 -18.53 -1.65 14.04
C SER A 173 -19.88 -1.71 14.77
N PHE A 174 -20.42 -2.92 14.96
CA PHE A 174 -21.71 -3.10 15.64
C PHE A 174 -21.72 -2.45 17.04
N ASP A 175 -20.55 -2.32 17.65
CA ASP A 175 -20.27 -1.69 18.94
C ASP A 175 -20.41 -0.15 18.94
N ASP A 176 -20.51 0.49 17.76
CA ASP A 176 -20.55 1.94 17.58
C ASP A 176 -21.88 2.43 16.96
N MET A 177 -22.88 1.54 16.91
CA MET A 177 -24.23 1.84 16.44
C MET A 177 -25.07 2.37 17.61
N ASN A 178 -25.51 3.63 17.52
CA ASN A 178 -26.30 4.24 18.58
C ASN A 178 -27.63 3.48 18.77
N ASP A 179 -28.14 3.46 20.00
CA ASP A 179 -29.30 2.67 20.43
C ASP A 179 -30.55 2.91 19.56
N GLU A 180 -30.68 4.13 19.04
CA GLU A 180 -31.72 4.55 18.10
C GLU A 180 -31.60 3.87 16.73
N GLN A 181 -30.37 3.74 16.22
CA GLN A 181 -30.12 3.08 14.95
C GLN A 181 -30.38 1.57 15.05
N LEU A 182 -30.03 0.93 16.18
CA LEU A 182 -30.36 -0.47 16.44
C LEU A 182 -31.88 -0.69 16.49
N ARG A 183 -32.61 0.20 17.17
CA ARG A 183 -34.09 0.15 17.22
C ARG A 183 -34.74 0.32 15.86
N ASN A 184 -34.19 1.17 15.00
CA ASN A 184 -34.68 1.34 13.63
C ASN A 184 -34.48 0.06 12.82
N SER A 185 -33.28 -0.53 12.86
CA SER A 185 -33.00 -1.81 12.19
C SER A 185 -33.88 -2.95 12.69
N MET A 186 -34.17 -3.01 14.00
CA MET A 186 -35.10 -4.00 14.55
C MET A 186 -36.53 -3.79 14.05
N ARG A 187 -36.98 -2.54 13.90
CA ARG A 187 -38.30 -2.22 13.33
C ARG A 187 -38.40 -2.67 11.88
N ASP A 188 -37.37 -2.42 11.09
CA ASP A 188 -37.31 -2.81 9.69
C ASP A 188 -37.27 -4.34 9.53
N LEU A 189 -36.54 -5.04 10.41
CA LEU A 189 -36.55 -6.50 10.42
C LEU A 189 -37.93 -7.05 10.81
N MET A 190 -38.59 -6.47 11.81
CA MET A 190 -39.93 -6.89 12.23
C MET A 190 -40.97 -6.64 11.13
N SER A 191 -40.88 -5.54 10.39
CA SER A 191 -41.80 -5.27 9.28
C SER A 191 -41.60 -6.26 8.13
N PHE A 192 -40.35 -6.64 7.84
CA PHE A 192 -40.05 -7.68 6.86
C PHE A 192 -40.60 -9.04 7.28
N VAL A 193 -40.41 -9.44 8.54
CA VAL A 193 -40.95 -10.71 9.06
C VAL A 193 -42.48 -10.73 9.02
N GLN A 194 -43.14 -9.62 9.33
CA GLN A 194 -44.61 -9.50 9.22
C GLN A 194 -45.07 -9.63 7.77
N THR A 195 -44.37 -8.98 6.84
CA THR A 195 -44.67 -9.07 5.40
C THR A 195 -44.54 -10.51 4.91
N LEU A 196 -43.44 -11.19 5.26
CA LEU A 196 -43.25 -12.60 4.92
C LEU A 196 -44.34 -13.50 5.52
N HIS A 197 -44.75 -13.27 6.77
CA HIS A 197 -45.86 -14.02 7.36
C HIS A 197 -47.17 -13.83 6.58
N GLN A 198 -47.44 -12.61 6.11
CA GLN A 198 -48.63 -12.30 5.32
C GLN A 198 -48.57 -12.99 3.95
N GLU A 199 -47.44 -12.93 3.26
CA GLU A 199 -47.24 -13.60 1.97
C GLU A 199 -47.38 -15.13 2.07
N LEU A 200 -46.81 -15.73 3.13
CA LEU A 200 -46.97 -17.16 3.40
C LEU A 200 -48.43 -17.52 3.67
N ALA A 201 -49.17 -16.70 4.43
CA ALA A 201 -50.59 -16.94 4.70
C ALA A 201 -51.43 -16.85 3.42
N GLN A 202 -51.17 -15.86 2.55
CA GLN A 202 -51.83 -15.73 1.26
C GLN A 202 -51.55 -16.93 0.35
N THR A 203 -50.28 -17.34 0.27
CA THR A 203 -49.86 -18.50 -0.53
C THR A 203 -50.56 -19.77 -0.04
N LYS A 204 -50.66 -19.96 1.28
CA LYS A 204 -51.36 -21.10 1.87
C LYS A 204 -52.85 -21.12 1.52
N GLN A 205 -53.52 -19.97 1.56
CA GLN A 205 -54.94 -19.86 1.19
C GLN A 205 -55.17 -20.15 -0.30
N LEU A 206 -54.27 -19.68 -1.17
CA LEU A 206 -54.34 -19.97 -2.60
C LEU A 206 -54.17 -21.46 -2.89
N ILE A 207 -53.20 -22.12 -2.25
CA ILE A 207 -53.02 -23.57 -2.39
C ILE A 207 -54.28 -24.32 -1.92
N GLN A 208 -54.84 -23.92 -0.78
CA GLN A 208 -56.06 -24.53 -0.23
C GLN A 208 -57.23 -24.45 -1.23
N SER A 209 -57.46 -23.29 -1.85
CA SER A 209 -58.54 -23.13 -2.83
C SER A 209 -58.29 -23.91 -4.12
N MET A 210 -57.03 -24.07 -4.53
CA MET A 210 -56.68 -24.93 -5.68
C MET A 210 -56.86 -26.43 -5.37
N THR A 211 -56.74 -26.85 -4.11
CA THR A 211 -56.93 -28.25 -3.69
C THR A 211 -58.38 -28.66 -3.43
N GLU A 212 -59.33 -27.72 -3.33
CA GLU A 212 -60.76 -27.99 -3.04
C GLU A 212 -61.63 -28.27 -4.29
N VAL A 213 -61.05 -28.31 -5.50
CA VAL A 213 -61.79 -28.73 -6.71
C VAL A 213 -62.07 -30.24 -6.62
N LYS A 214 -63.26 -30.56 -6.07
CA LYS A 214 -63.84 -31.91 -6.00
C LYS A 214 -63.74 -32.60 -7.37
N PRO A 215 -63.29 -33.87 -7.47
CA PRO A 215 -63.36 -34.60 -8.71
C PRO A 215 -64.83 -34.72 -9.13
N THR A 216 -65.21 -34.03 -10.19
CA THR A 216 -66.48 -34.26 -10.88
C THR A 216 -66.38 -35.66 -11.50
N ILE A 217 -66.82 -36.67 -10.75
CA ILE A 217 -67.09 -37.99 -11.33
C ILE A 217 -68.25 -37.77 -12.31
N ILE A 218 -67.92 -37.78 -13.60
CA ILE A 218 -68.89 -37.93 -14.67
C ILE A 218 -69.40 -39.37 -14.55
N ALA A 219 -70.53 -39.55 -13.86
CA ALA A 219 -71.25 -40.81 -13.87
C ALA A 219 -71.94 -40.94 -15.25
N LEU A 220 -71.56 -41.98 -15.99
CA LEU A 220 -72.19 -42.42 -17.24
C LEU A 220 -73.56 -43.05 -16.99
#